data_AF-A0A7J6DLY9-F1
#
_entry.id   AF-A0A7J6DLY9-F1
#
_cell.length_a   1.000
_cell.length_b   1.000
_cell.length_c   1.000
_cell.angle_alpha   90.00
_cell.angle_beta   90.00
_cell.angle_gamma   90.00
#
_symmetry.space_group_name_H-M   'P 1'
#
loop_
_entity.id
_entity.type
_entity.pdbx_description
1 polymer ?
#
loop_
_entity_poly.entity_id
_entity_poly.type
_entity_poly.pdbx_seq_one_letter_code
_entity_poly.pdbx_strand_id
1 'polypeptide(L)'
;MQQLLRGLEHCHSRGVVHRDIKGSNILIDKNGVLKIGDFGLATFYDQNQPMTSRVVTLWYRPPELLLGSTEYGPAIDLWSIGCILAEMFAGKPIMPGRTEVEQMHKIFKLCGSPSEDFWQKTRLPHATSFNQQQPYRRSLQETFRDLPCFAMALVDKLLAIEPKDRGSATTALASDFFTTEPLPCDLSSLPKYPPSKEIDIKVHNEEEQRNNKLKTVIIPKEEKAKGWSKLLRCLNSTMKREQANVNENNVQQIVETDIGEL
;
A
#
# COMPACT_ATOMS: atom_id res chain seq x y z
N MET A 1 -7.97 -2.23 12.43
CA MET A 1 -8.35 -0.83 12.11
C MET A 1 -9.31 -0.22 13.13
N GLN A 2 -10.43 -0.85 13.48
CA GLN A 2 -11.40 -0.28 14.43
C GLN A 2 -10.78 0.10 15.80
N GLN A 3 -9.94 -0.78 16.37
CA GLN A 3 -9.21 -0.48 17.62
C GLN A 3 -8.27 0.74 17.50
N LEU A 4 -7.60 0.90 16.36
CA LEU A 4 -6.68 2.02 16.11
C LEU A 4 -7.42 3.36 16.07
N LEU A 5 -8.52 3.43 15.33
CA LEU A 5 -9.34 4.64 15.26
C LEU A 5 -9.98 4.99 16.61
N ARG A 6 -10.45 4.00 17.38
CA ARG A 6 -10.95 4.24 18.75
C ARG A 6 -9.85 4.79 19.68
N GLY A 7 -8.63 4.27 19.57
CA GLY A 7 -7.48 4.78 20.31
C GLY A 7 -7.17 6.24 19.97
N LEU A 8 -7.19 6.61 18.68
CA LEU A 8 -6.96 7.99 18.26
C LEU A 8 -8.14 8.91 18.57
N GLU A 9 -9.38 8.46 18.45
CA GLU A 9 -10.56 9.21 18.91
C GLU A 9 -10.43 9.58 20.39
N HIS A 10 -9.97 8.64 21.22
CA HIS A 10 -9.70 8.91 22.63
C HIS A 10 -8.61 9.97 22.85
N CYS A 11 -7.54 9.97 22.05
CA CYS A 11 -6.47 10.97 22.11
C CYS A 11 -6.98 12.34 21.63
N HIS A 12 -7.61 12.37 20.47
CA HIS A 12 -8.11 13.58 19.82
C HIS A 12 -9.19 14.28 20.67
N SER A 13 -10.07 13.53 21.33
CA SER A 13 -11.06 14.07 22.27
C SER A 13 -10.45 14.73 23.53
N ARG A 14 -9.16 14.50 23.80
CA ARG A 14 -8.39 15.13 24.88
C ARG A 14 -7.42 16.19 24.39
N GLY A 15 -7.55 16.60 23.13
CA GLY A 15 -6.67 17.60 22.54
C GLY A 15 -5.28 17.07 22.16
N VAL A 16 -5.05 15.75 22.15
CA VAL A 16 -3.73 15.17 21.88
C VAL A 16 -3.63 14.69 20.43
N VAL A 17 -2.62 15.16 19.68
CA VAL A 17 -2.24 14.64 18.35
C VAL A 17 -1.00 13.78 18.50
N HIS A 18 -1.00 12.60 17.89
CA HIS A 18 0.09 11.62 18.04
C HIS A 18 1.35 12.03 17.26
N ARG A 19 1.18 12.49 16.01
CA ARG A 19 2.25 12.98 15.12
C ARG A 19 3.34 11.96 14.72
N ASP A 20 3.19 10.68 15.06
CA ASP A 20 4.04 9.59 14.55
C ASP A 20 3.32 8.25 14.42
N ILE A 21 2.12 8.25 13.82
CA ILE A 21 1.39 7.01 13.54
C ILE A 21 2.06 6.27 12.37
N LYS A 22 2.52 5.05 12.63
CA LYS A 22 3.18 4.14 11.68
C LYS A 22 3.09 2.70 12.16
N GLY A 23 3.34 1.73 11.27
CA GLY A 23 3.23 0.30 11.59
C GLY A 23 3.99 -0.13 12.84
N SER A 24 5.22 0.35 13.04
CA SER A 24 6.02 -0.03 14.23
C SER A 24 5.58 0.60 15.54
N ASN A 25 4.71 1.62 15.51
CA ASN A 25 4.10 2.22 16.69
C ASN A 25 2.70 1.64 16.99
N ILE A 26 2.26 0.63 16.23
CA ILE A 26 1.01 -0.09 16.46
C ILE A 26 1.36 -1.46 17.03
N LEU A 27 1.19 -1.61 18.34
CA LEU A 27 1.51 -2.82 19.06
C LEU A 27 0.26 -3.69 19.19
N ILE A 28 0.41 -5.00 19.05
CA ILE A 28 -0.68 -5.97 19.23
C ILE A 28 -0.21 -7.00 20.25
N ASP A 29 -0.98 -7.20 21.31
CA ASP A 29 -0.67 -8.21 22.31
C ASP A 29 -1.12 -9.62 21.88
N LYS A 30 -0.77 -10.63 22.69
CA LYS A 30 -1.13 -12.04 22.45
C LYS A 30 -2.64 -12.34 22.41
N ASN A 31 -3.46 -11.40 22.88
CA ASN A 31 -4.91 -11.48 22.89
C ASN A 31 -5.53 -10.67 21.73
N GLY A 32 -4.73 -10.12 20.83
CA GLY A 32 -5.21 -9.32 19.70
C GLY A 32 -5.57 -7.87 20.06
N VAL A 33 -5.27 -7.43 21.28
CA VAL A 33 -5.55 -6.05 21.71
C VAL A 33 -4.48 -5.12 21.12
N LEU A 34 -4.94 -4.14 20.35
CA LEU A 34 -4.10 -3.12 19.76
C LEU A 34 -3.85 -1.99 20.76
N LYS A 35 -2.60 -1.57 20.90
CA LYS A 35 -2.18 -0.39 21.65
C LYS A 35 -1.34 0.51 20.76
N ILE A 36 -1.63 1.81 20.81
CA ILE A 36 -0.81 2.84 20.18
C ILE A 36 0.38 3.08 21.11
N GLY A 37 1.59 2.98 20.58
CA GLY A 37 2.84 3.25 21.29
C GLY A 37 3.54 4.50 20.78
N ASP A 38 4.61 4.89 21.48
CA ASP A 38 5.51 6.00 21.13
C ASP A 38 4.83 7.38 20.97
N PHE A 39 4.46 7.95 22.11
CA PHE A 39 3.97 9.32 22.21
C PHE A 39 5.12 10.35 22.34
N GLY A 40 6.35 9.99 21.99
CA GLY A 40 7.52 10.88 22.15
C GLY A 40 7.44 12.15 21.29
N LEU A 41 6.70 12.08 20.17
CA LEU A 41 6.38 13.23 19.34
C LEU A 41 4.96 13.76 19.58
N ALA A 42 4.16 13.23 20.49
CA ALA A 42 2.80 13.72 20.70
C ALA A 42 2.79 15.15 21.27
N THR A 43 1.69 15.88 21.05
CA THR A 43 1.49 17.22 21.62
C THR A 43 0.01 17.50 21.83
N PHE A 44 -0.28 18.46 22.69
CA PHE A 44 -1.58 19.10 22.67
C PHE A 44 -1.67 19.99 21.43
N TYR A 45 -2.78 19.89 20.69
CA TYR A 45 -3.05 20.84 19.62
C TYR A 45 -3.83 22.02 20.19
N ASP A 46 -3.23 23.20 20.08
CA ASP A 46 -3.88 24.47 20.34
C ASP A 46 -3.87 25.24 19.01
N GLN A 47 -5.04 25.71 18.57
CA GLN A 47 -5.16 26.48 17.33
C GLN A 47 -4.40 27.81 17.40
N ASN A 48 -4.03 28.26 18.59
CA ASN A 48 -3.32 29.53 18.79
C ASN A 48 -1.80 29.39 18.85
N GLN A 49 -1.24 28.17 18.75
CA GLN A 49 0.20 27.95 18.84
C GLN A 49 0.76 27.25 17.61
N PRO A 50 1.72 27.86 16.89
CA PRO A 50 2.37 27.20 15.77
C PRO A 50 3.20 26.01 16.25
N MET A 51 3.13 24.91 15.50
CA MET A 51 3.84 23.66 15.78
C MET A 51 4.88 23.33 14.71
N THR A 52 5.83 22.44 15.04
CA THR A 52 6.90 22.02 14.13
C THR A 52 6.38 21.15 12.98
N SER A 53 6.52 21.62 11.74
CA SER A 53 6.07 20.91 10.54
C SER A 53 6.83 19.61 10.24
N ARG A 54 8.11 19.51 10.65
CA ARG A 54 9.00 18.35 10.42
C ARG A 54 8.75 17.22 11.43
N VAL A 55 7.51 16.78 11.53
CA VAL A 55 7.05 15.63 12.33
C VAL A 55 6.45 14.57 11.42
N VAL A 56 6.06 13.41 11.98
CA VAL A 56 5.60 12.22 11.25
C VAL A 56 6.69 11.59 10.40
N THR A 57 6.83 10.27 10.50
CA THR A 57 7.69 9.48 9.61
C THR A 57 7.33 9.70 8.13
N LEU A 58 8.32 9.95 7.26
CA LEU A 58 8.13 10.49 5.90
C LEU A 58 7.06 9.77 5.06
N TRP A 59 7.02 8.43 5.08
CA TRP A 59 6.08 7.64 4.27
C TRP A 59 4.61 7.81 4.69
N TYR A 60 4.38 8.23 5.93
CA TYR A 60 3.08 8.45 6.53
C TYR A 60 2.78 9.94 6.74
N ARG A 61 3.67 10.83 6.27
CA ARG A 61 3.55 12.28 6.45
C ARG A 61 2.54 12.86 5.45
N PRO A 62 1.57 13.66 5.92
CA PRO A 62 0.57 14.28 5.06
C PRO A 62 1.12 15.45 4.24
N PRO A 63 0.44 15.81 3.13
CA PRO A 63 0.90 16.85 2.21
C PRO A 63 1.05 18.22 2.87
N GLU A 64 0.17 18.63 3.78
CA GLU A 64 0.24 19.93 4.45
C GLU A 64 1.52 20.10 5.29
N LEU A 65 2.03 19.03 5.91
CA LEU A 65 3.30 19.06 6.64
C LEU A 65 4.50 19.16 5.68
N LEU A 66 4.44 18.45 4.55
CA LEU A 66 5.46 18.55 3.49
C LEU A 66 5.46 19.93 2.82
N LEU A 67 4.30 20.60 2.77
CA LEU A 67 4.17 21.98 2.33
C LEU A 67 4.62 23.00 3.39
N GLY A 68 4.90 22.55 4.62
CA GLY A 68 5.46 23.37 5.70
C GLY A 68 4.42 23.98 6.63
N SER A 69 3.20 23.44 6.72
CA SER A 69 2.19 23.96 7.66
C SER A 69 2.66 23.83 9.11
N THR A 70 2.54 24.92 9.85
CA THR A 70 2.71 24.97 11.31
C THR A 70 1.39 24.98 12.06
N GLU A 71 0.28 25.13 11.34
CA GLU A 71 -1.08 25.13 11.87
C GLU A 71 -1.78 23.87 11.36
N TYR A 72 -1.81 22.86 12.21
CA TYR A 72 -2.39 21.56 11.88
C TYR A 72 -3.01 20.94 13.13
N GLY A 73 -3.72 19.84 12.96
CA GLY A 73 -4.45 19.20 14.05
C GLY A 73 -4.60 17.70 13.84
N PRO A 74 -5.64 17.09 14.44
CA PRO A 74 -5.90 15.64 14.37
C PRO A 74 -5.91 15.02 12.97
N ALA A 75 -6.21 15.80 11.93
CA ALA A 75 -6.27 15.34 10.54
C ALA A 75 -4.94 14.79 10.00
N ILE A 76 -3.79 15.13 10.60
CA ILE A 76 -2.49 14.55 10.21
C ILE A 76 -2.41 13.06 10.58
N ASP A 77 -2.96 12.68 11.74
CA ASP A 77 -2.95 11.28 12.19
C ASP A 77 -3.91 10.46 11.32
N LEU A 78 -5.02 11.06 10.86
CA LEU A 78 -5.97 10.39 9.96
C LEU A 78 -5.36 10.07 8.60
N TRP A 79 -4.50 10.95 8.07
CA TRP A 79 -3.74 10.65 6.86
C TRP A 79 -2.82 9.44 7.07
N SER A 80 -2.07 9.42 8.19
CA SER A 80 -1.19 8.29 8.51
C SER A 80 -1.99 6.98 8.67
N ILE A 81 -3.19 7.01 9.25
CA ILE A 81 -4.11 5.87 9.27
C ILE A 81 -4.53 5.46 7.85
N GLY A 82 -4.85 6.40 6.97
CA GLY A 82 -5.20 6.13 5.58
C GLY A 82 -4.08 5.37 4.86
N CYS A 83 -2.83 5.81 5.06
CA CYS A 83 -1.65 5.10 4.55
C CYS A 83 -1.55 3.67 5.10
N ILE A 84 -1.75 3.48 6.40
CA ILE A 84 -1.68 2.16 7.04
C ILE A 84 -2.82 1.25 6.56
N LEU A 85 -4.04 1.75 6.44
CA LEU A 85 -5.18 1.00 5.93
C LEU A 85 -4.93 0.50 4.51
N ALA A 86 -4.48 1.39 3.62
CA ALA A 86 -4.15 1.02 2.25
C ALA A 86 -2.93 0.06 2.18
N GLU A 87 -1.93 0.25 3.04
CA GLU A 87 -0.77 -0.64 3.16
C GLU A 87 -1.18 -2.05 3.61
N MET A 88 -2.13 -2.20 4.55
CA MET A 88 -2.67 -3.49 4.97
C MET A 88 -3.27 -4.28 3.80
N PHE A 89 -3.98 -3.60 2.88
CA PHE A 89 -4.52 -4.24 1.68
C PHE A 89 -3.43 -4.48 0.60
N ALA A 90 -2.47 -3.57 0.48
CA ALA A 90 -1.40 -3.68 -0.53
C ALA A 90 -0.31 -4.70 -0.16
N GLY A 91 -0.14 -5.00 1.12
CA GLY A 91 0.96 -5.80 1.66
C GLY A 91 2.33 -5.10 1.62
N LYS A 92 2.37 -3.80 1.28
CA LYS A 92 3.59 -2.99 1.17
C LYS A 92 3.28 -1.49 1.33
N PRO A 93 4.26 -0.67 1.75
CA PRO A 93 4.08 0.78 1.83
C PRO A 93 3.60 1.39 0.50
N ILE A 94 2.58 2.24 0.57
CA ILE A 94 1.89 2.76 -0.64
C ILE A 94 2.63 3.93 -1.30
N MET A 95 3.37 4.74 -0.53
CA MET A 95 4.08 5.93 -1.01
C MET A 95 5.46 6.05 -0.33
N PRO A 96 6.42 5.13 -0.57
CA PRO A 96 7.72 5.15 0.10
C PRO A 96 8.71 6.11 -0.60
N GLY A 97 8.65 7.41 -0.29
CA GLY A 97 9.62 8.43 -0.75
C GLY A 97 10.90 8.44 0.08
N ARG A 98 12.03 8.78 -0.56
CA ARG A 98 13.34 8.94 0.10
C ARG A 98 13.63 10.38 0.50
N THR A 99 12.99 11.34 -0.16
CA THR A 99 13.08 12.78 0.12
C THR A 99 11.69 13.36 0.24
N GLU A 100 11.55 14.54 0.86
CA GLU A 100 10.26 15.26 0.95
C GLU A 100 9.68 15.55 -0.45
N VAL A 101 10.55 15.85 -1.41
CA VAL A 101 10.17 16.06 -2.80
C VAL A 101 9.65 14.79 -3.45
N GLU A 102 10.39 13.68 -3.33
CA GLU A 102 9.95 12.39 -3.88
C GLU A 102 8.64 11.93 -3.23
N GLN A 103 8.50 12.15 -1.92
CA GLN A 103 7.29 11.84 -1.17
C GLN A 103 6.09 12.61 -1.73
N MET A 104 6.23 13.92 -1.95
CA MET A 104 5.17 14.74 -2.53
C MET A 104 4.76 14.25 -3.94
N HIS A 105 5.73 13.91 -4.79
CA HIS A 105 5.43 13.35 -6.11
C HIS A 105 4.65 12.03 -6.03
N LYS A 106 5.00 11.14 -5.09
CA LYS A 106 4.23 9.89 -4.89
C LYS A 106 2.82 10.17 -4.40
N ILE A 107 2.66 11.15 -3.50
CA ILE A 107 1.35 11.60 -3.02
C ILE A 107 0.50 12.08 -4.18
N PHE A 108 0.98 13.04 -4.97
CA PHE A 108 0.19 13.57 -6.08
C PHE A 108 -0.08 12.54 -7.18
N LYS A 109 0.89 11.65 -7.46
CA LYS A 109 0.67 10.57 -8.42
C LYS A 109 -0.48 9.64 -8.02
N LEU A 110 -0.67 9.38 -6.73
CA LEU A 110 -1.71 8.48 -6.23
C LEU A 110 -3.02 9.22 -5.93
N CYS A 111 -2.94 10.32 -5.18
CA CYS A 111 -4.07 11.06 -4.63
C CYS A 111 -4.55 12.20 -5.55
N GLY A 112 -3.84 12.47 -6.63
CA GLY A 112 -4.05 13.62 -7.50
C GLY A 112 -3.35 14.88 -6.99
N SER A 113 -3.07 15.80 -7.91
CA SER A 113 -2.59 17.14 -7.55
C SER A 113 -3.71 17.98 -6.91
N PRO A 114 -3.38 18.88 -5.97
CA PRO A 114 -4.32 19.89 -5.50
C PRO A 114 -4.83 20.75 -6.67
N SER A 115 -6.02 21.33 -6.50
CA SER A 115 -6.62 22.23 -7.49
C SER A 115 -5.81 23.52 -7.66
N GLU A 116 -5.98 24.20 -8.80
CA GLU A 116 -5.39 25.52 -9.02
C GLU A 116 -5.82 26.53 -7.94
N ASP A 117 -7.08 26.47 -7.54
CA ASP A 117 -7.65 27.31 -6.46
C ASP A 117 -6.93 27.09 -5.12
N PHE A 118 -6.57 25.84 -4.79
CA PHE A 118 -5.75 25.54 -3.61
C PHE A 118 -4.39 26.24 -3.69
N TRP A 119 -3.71 26.15 -4.84
CA TRP A 119 -2.39 26.76 -5.05
C TRP A 119 -2.42 28.28 -5.00
N GLN A 120 -3.50 28.91 -5.46
CA GLN A 120 -3.67 30.36 -5.38
C GLN A 120 -3.93 30.86 -3.96
N LYS A 121 -4.67 30.07 -3.16
CA LYS A 121 -5.05 30.42 -1.78
C LYS A 121 -3.98 30.08 -0.75
N THR A 122 -3.21 29.02 -0.99
CA THR A 122 -2.23 28.56 -0.01
C THR A 122 -1.15 29.61 0.24
N ARG A 123 -0.71 29.71 1.50
CA ARG A 123 0.40 30.56 1.95
C ARG A 123 1.50 29.71 2.60
N LEU A 124 1.49 28.41 2.34
CA LEU A 124 2.40 27.47 2.95
C LEU A 124 3.83 27.67 2.42
N PRO A 125 4.86 27.60 3.30
CA PRO A 125 6.24 27.97 2.96
C PRO A 125 6.82 27.28 1.72
N HIS A 126 6.42 26.04 1.45
CA HIS A 126 7.01 25.23 0.38
C HIS A 126 6.08 25.06 -0.83
N ALA A 127 4.94 25.74 -0.87
CA ALA A 127 3.94 25.55 -1.93
C ALA A 127 4.46 25.82 -3.34
N THR A 128 5.25 26.89 -3.53
CA THR A 128 5.80 27.27 -4.84
C THR A 128 6.76 26.24 -5.41
N SER A 129 7.44 25.46 -4.56
CA SER A 129 8.35 24.37 -5.00
C SER A 129 7.61 23.15 -5.53
N PHE A 130 6.30 23.03 -5.27
CA PHE A 130 5.48 21.88 -5.62
C PHE A 130 4.34 22.18 -6.59
N ASN A 131 4.17 23.44 -7.00
CA ASN A 131 3.24 23.79 -8.07
C ASN A 131 3.78 23.24 -9.40
N GLN A 132 3.12 22.21 -9.91
CA GLN A 132 3.52 21.49 -11.12
C GLN A 132 2.73 21.99 -12.32
N GLN A 133 3.40 22.14 -13.47
CA GLN A 133 2.73 22.57 -14.70
C GLN A 133 1.75 21.53 -15.26
N GLN A 134 1.91 20.25 -14.91
CA GLN A 134 0.98 19.19 -15.29
C GLN A 134 0.41 18.52 -14.03
N PRO A 135 -0.88 18.73 -13.72
CA PRO A 135 -1.50 18.13 -12.54
C PRO A 135 -1.69 16.62 -12.73
N TYR A 136 -1.47 15.87 -11.66
CA TYR A 136 -1.78 14.44 -11.62
C TYR A 136 -3.28 14.23 -11.45
N ARG A 137 -3.84 13.31 -12.24
CA ARG A 137 -5.17 12.77 -11.98
C ARG A 137 -5.10 11.81 -10.79
N ARG A 138 -6.09 11.91 -9.88
CA ARG A 138 -6.27 10.95 -8.79
C ARG A 138 -6.45 9.54 -9.34
N SER A 139 -5.68 8.59 -8.81
CA SER A 139 -5.61 7.22 -9.33
C SER A 139 -5.80 6.14 -8.26
N LEU A 140 -6.35 6.50 -7.09
CA LEU A 140 -6.52 5.58 -5.96
C LEU A 140 -7.38 4.38 -6.34
N GLN A 141 -8.54 4.61 -6.95
CA GLN A 141 -9.48 3.57 -7.38
C GLN A 141 -8.83 2.63 -8.41
N GLU A 142 -8.07 3.16 -9.37
CA GLU A 142 -7.36 2.38 -10.37
C GLU A 142 -6.17 1.59 -9.79
N THR A 143 -5.55 2.09 -8.71
CA THR A 143 -4.43 1.43 -8.01
C THR A 143 -4.93 0.31 -7.10
N PHE A 144 -6.08 0.52 -6.45
CA PHE A 144 -6.67 -0.37 -5.46
C PHE A 144 -7.98 -1.01 -5.97
N ARG A 145 -7.95 -1.53 -7.21
CA ARG A 145 -9.14 -2.06 -7.90
C ARG A 145 -9.81 -3.24 -7.18
N ASP A 146 -9.02 -4.01 -6.42
CA ASP A 146 -9.49 -5.19 -5.71
C ASP A 146 -10.00 -4.87 -4.30
N LEU A 147 -9.89 -3.61 -3.84
CA LEU A 147 -10.43 -3.22 -2.54
C LEU A 147 -11.97 -3.21 -2.59
N PRO A 148 -12.64 -3.76 -1.57
CA PRO A 148 -14.09 -3.59 -1.42
C PRO A 148 -14.47 -2.11 -1.43
N CYS A 149 -15.60 -1.77 -2.05
CA CYS A 149 -16.02 -0.37 -2.25
C CYS A 149 -16.09 0.43 -0.94
N PHE A 150 -16.56 -0.17 0.15
CA PHE A 150 -16.63 0.44 1.47
C PHE A 150 -15.23 0.70 2.08
N ALA A 151 -14.25 -0.18 1.81
CA ALA A 151 -12.86 0.05 2.21
C ALA A 151 -12.20 1.15 1.39
N MET A 152 -12.45 1.14 0.07
CA MET A 152 -11.98 2.21 -0.82
C MET A 152 -12.58 3.56 -0.42
N ALA A 153 -13.86 3.64 -0.06
CA ALA A 153 -14.47 4.89 0.38
C ALA A 153 -13.79 5.47 1.63
N LEU A 154 -13.44 4.63 2.61
CA LEU A 154 -12.71 5.07 3.79
C LEU A 154 -11.26 5.50 3.45
N VAL A 155 -10.55 4.70 2.63
CA VAL A 155 -9.19 5.05 2.19
C VAL A 155 -9.18 6.37 1.41
N ASP A 156 -10.12 6.55 0.49
CA ASP A 156 -10.24 7.75 -0.34
C ASP A 156 -10.46 9.01 0.53
N LYS A 157 -11.34 8.90 1.53
CA LYS A 157 -11.59 9.98 2.49
C LYS A 157 -10.36 10.31 3.35
N LEU A 158 -9.70 9.30 3.92
CA LEU A 158 -8.52 9.51 4.77
C LEU A 158 -7.31 10.06 3.99
N LEU A 159 -7.21 9.74 2.70
CA LEU A 159 -6.17 10.23 1.78
C LEU A 159 -6.65 11.45 0.94
N ALA A 160 -7.55 12.26 1.50
CA ALA A 160 -7.87 13.57 0.93
C ALA A 160 -6.69 14.54 1.10
N ILE A 161 -6.38 15.29 0.04
CA ILE A 161 -5.29 16.28 0.05
C ILE A 161 -5.58 17.38 1.07
N GLU A 162 -6.78 17.95 1.04
CA GLU A 162 -7.18 18.97 2.01
C GLU A 162 -7.50 18.33 3.37
N PRO A 163 -6.88 18.80 4.48
CA PRO A 163 -7.05 18.17 5.80
C PRO A 163 -8.49 18.14 6.29
N LYS A 164 -9.29 19.16 5.95
CA LYS A 164 -10.69 19.30 6.36
C LYS A 164 -11.59 18.19 5.80
N ASP A 165 -11.24 17.65 4.63
CA ASP A 165 -12.05 16.65 3.93
C ASP A 165 -11.85 15.23 4.52
N ARG A 166 -10.80 15.03 5.34
CA ARG A 166 -10.52 13.75 6.01
C ARG A 166 -11.50 13.46 7.15
N GLY A 167 -12.17 14.48 7.69
CA GLY A 167 -13.07 14.36 8.84
C GLY A 167 -12.35 14.11 10.16
N SER A 168 -13.01 13.38 11.08
CA SER A 168 -12.48 13.00 12.39
C SER A 168 -12.43 11.48 12.56
N ALA A 169 -11.70 10.99 13.57
CA ALA A 169 -11.70 9.57 13.94
C ALA A 169 -13.11 9.02 14.19
N THR A 170 -13.98 9.81 14.82
CA THR A 170 -15.41 9.50 15.01
C THR A 170 -16.14 9.31 13.69
N THR A 171 -15.96 10.23 12.73
CA THR A 171 -16.62 10.09 11.42
C THR A 171 -16.06 8.93 10.59
N ALA A 172 -14.79 8.56 10.80
CA ALA A 172 -14.19 7.39 10.17
C ALA A 172 -14.76 6.09 10.76
N LEU A 173 -14.94 6.03 12.09
CA LEU A 173 -15.57 4.90 12.78
C LEU A 173 -17.04 4.68 12.38
N ALA A 174 -17.73 5.73 11.94
CA ALA A 174 -19.10 5.67 11.43
C ALA A 174 -19.19 5.27 9.95
N SER A 175 -18.08 4.96 9.27
CA SER A 175 -18.10 4.56 7.86
C SER A 175 -18.64 3.14 7.66
N ASP A 176 -19.18 2.88 6.47
CA ASP A 176 -19.69 1.57 6.05
C ASP A 176 -18.65 0.45 6.16
N PHE A 177 -17.36 0.79 6.16
CA PHE A 177 -16.26 -0.15 6.40
C PHE A 177 -16.37 -0.89 7.73
N PHE A 178 -17.00 -0.30 8.75
CA PHE A 178 -17.15 -0.93 10.07
C PHE A 178 -18.54 -1.52 10.32
N THR A 179 -19.50 -1.32 9.42
CA THR A 179 -20.90 -1.75 9.56
C THR A 179 -21.34 -2.74 8.48
N THR A 180 -20.54 -2.91 7.41
CA THR A 180 -20.80 -3.84 6.31
C THR A 180 -20.04 -5.16 6.53
N GLU A 181 -20.65 -6.28 6.16
CA GLU A 181 -20.00 -7.58 6.19
C GLU A 181 -18.81 -7.67 5.19
N PRO A 182 -17.72 -8.38 5.52
CA PRO A 182 -17.50 -9.10 6.78
C PRO A 182 -17.19 -8.14 7.94
N LEU A 183 -17.91 -8.31 9.05
CA LEU A 183 -17.66 -7.56 10.27
C LEU A 183 -16.29 -7.90 10.86
N PRO A 184 -15.73 -7.03 11.74
CA PRO A 184 -14.46 -7.30 12.41
C PRO A 184 -14.45 -8.69 13.08
N CYS A 185 -13.39 -9.45 12.83
CA CYS A 185 -13.24 -10.75 13.44
C CYS A 185 -13.13 -10.66 14.97
N ASP A 186 -13.44 -11.76 15.65
CA ASP A 186 -13.21 -11.86 17.09
C ASP A 186 -11.72 -11.77 17.39
N LEU A 187 -11.34 -11.09 18.48
CA LEU A 187 -9.93 -10.90 18.84
C LEU A 187 -9.19 -12.24 19.03
N SER A 188 -9.87 -13.28 19.52
CA SER A 188 -9.30 -14.62 19.69
C SER A 188 -8.94 -15.30 18.37
N SER A 189 -9.56 -14.86 17.26
CA SER A 189 -9.32 -15.39 15.91
C SER A 189 -8.18 -14.68 15.18
N LEU A 190 -7.63 -13.60 15.75
CA LEU A 190 -6.48 -12.91 15.16
C LEU A 190 -5.26 -13.83 15.12
N PRO A 191 -4.46 -13.79 14.03
CA PRO A 191 -3.25 -14.59 13.93
C PRO A 191 -2.29 -14.26 15.07
N LYS A 192 -1.78 -15.30 15.72
CA LYS A 192 -0.79 -15.18 16.79
C LYS A 192 0.60 -15.30 16.18
N TYR A 193 1.38 -14.26 16.33
CA TYR A 193 2.79 -14.24 15.93
C TYR A 193 3.67 -14.40 17.17
N PRO A 194 4.87 -15.02 17.04
CA PRO A 194 5.86 -14.93 18.08
C PRO A 194 6.20 -13.46 18.35
N PRO A 195 6.59 -13.07 19.58
CA PRO A 195 7.02 -11.72 19.86
C PRO A 195 8.10 -11.29 18.86
N SER A 196 7.78 -10.31 18.04
CA SER A 196 8.68 -9.77 17.02
C SER A 196 8.74 -8.26 17.20
N LYS A 197 9.95 -7.75 17.45
CA LYS A 197 10.24 -6.32 17.32
C LYS A 197 10.63 -6.05 15.86
N GLU A 198 10.54 -4.79 15.42
CA GLU A 198 10.99 -4.39 14.09
C GLU A 198 12.44 -4.82 13.80
N ILE A 199 13.27 -4.87 14.85
CA ILE A 199 14.65 -5.36 14.82
C ILE A 199 14.70 -6.85 14.44
N ASP A 200 13.82 -7.67 15.02
CA ASP A 200 13.79 -9.12 14.78
C ASP A 200 13.33 -9.43 13.34
N ILE A 201 12.41 -8.63 12.80
CA ILE A 201 11.94 -8.74 11.41
C ILE A 201 13.03 -8.30 10.41
N LYS A 202 13.77 -7.22 10.71
CA LYS A 202 14.91 -6.80 9.89
C LYS A 202 15.99 -7.87 9.86
N VAL A 203 16.35 -8.42 11.01
CA VAL A 203 17.33 -9.51 11.12
C VAL A 203 16.86 -10.74 10.36
N HIS A 204 15.60 -11.15 10.51
CA HIS A 204 15.06 -12.31 9.78
C HIS A 204 15.04 -12.09 8.25
N ASN A 205 14.62 -10.91 7.79
CA ASN A 205 14.64 -10.58 6.36
C ASN A 205 16.06 -10.52 5.81
N GLU A 206 17.03 -10.00 6.58
CA GLU A 206 18.45 -9.99 6.22
C GLU A 206 19.03 -11.43 6.19
N GLU A 207 18.64 -12.29 7.13
CA GLU A 207 19.01 -13.71 7.17
C GLU A 207 18.39 -14.49 6.01
N GLU A 208 17.12 -14.27 5.66
CA GLU A 208 16.48 -14.88 4.51
C GLU A 208 17.11 -14.41 3.19
N GLN A 209 17.42 -13.12 3.06
CA GLN A 209 18.16 -12.60 1.90
C GLN A 209 19.56 -13.19 1.82
N ARG A 210 20.25 -13.35 2.95
CA ARG A 210 21.57 -13.99 3.04
C ARG A 210 21.49 -15.47 2.67
N ASN A 211 20.49 -16.19 3.16
CA ASN A 211 20.25 -17.60 2.86
C ASN A 211 19.85 -17.81 1.40
N ASN A 212 19.04 -16.93 0.81
CA ASN A 212 18.71 -16.97 -0.61
C ASN A 212 19.93 -16.66 -1.50
N LYS A 213 20.79 -15.72 -1.08
CA LYS A 213 22.10 -15.47 -1.73
C LYS A 213 23.04 -16.69 -1.61
N LEU A 214 23.12 -17.32 -0.43
CA LEU A 214 23.91 -18.56 -0.26
C LEU A 214 23.37 -19.69 -1.15
N LYS A 215 22.05 -19.90 -1.22
CA LYS A 215 21.44 -20.89 -2.11
C LYS A 215 21.72 -20.61 -3.59
N THR A 216 21.81 -19.35 -4.00
CA THR A 216 22.19 -19.00 -5.39
C THR A 216 23.68 -19.13 -5.68
N VAL A 217 24.54 -19.03 -4.66
CA VAL A 217 25.99 -19.22 -4.78
C VAL A 217 26.36 -20.72 -4.75
N ILE A 218 25.65 -21.52 -3.96
CA ILE A 218 25.93 -22.96 -3.77
C ILE A 218 25.44 -23.80 -4.97
N ILE A 219 24.47 -23.33 -5.75
CA ILE A 219 24.06 -24.00 -7.01
C ILE A 219 24.96 -23.49 -8.15
N PRO A 220 25.89 -24.30 -8.68
CA PRO A 220 26.79 -23.84 -9.74
C PRO A 220 26.00 -23.54 -11.02
N LYS A 221 26.37 -22.47 -11.74
CA LYS A 221 25.76 -22.05 -13.02
C LYS A 221 25.75 -23.16 -14.09
N GLU A 222 26.51 -24.23 -13.93
CA GLU A 222 26.60 -25.36 -14.87
C GLU A 222 25.39 -26.30 -14.84
N GLU A 223 24.66 -26.43 -13.73
CA GLU A 223 23.47 -27.32 -13.68
C GLU A 223 22.24 -26.72 -14.37
N LYS A 224 22.10 -25.39 -14.36
CA LYS A 224 21.02 -24.72 -15.11
C LYS A 224 21.19 -24.88 -16.63
N ALA A 225 22.41 -24.95 -17.17
CA ALA A 225 22.61 -25.14 -18.61
C ALA A 225 22.26 -26.56 -19.11
N LYS A 226 22.42 -27.58 -18.26
CA LYS A 226 22.14 -28.99 -18.61
C LYS A 226 20.64 -29.32 -18.60
N GLY A 227 19.85 -28.69 -17.73
CA GLY A 227 18.39 -28.89 -17.67
C GLY A 227 17.65 -28.36 -18.89
N TRP A 228 18.00 -27.15 -19.34
CA TRP A 228 17.35 -26.51 -20.49
C TRP A 228 17.73 -27.15 -21.82
N SER A 229 18.98 -27.61 -21.97
CA SER A 229 19.43 -28.31 -23.19
C SER A 229 18.86 -29.72 -23.35
N LYS A 230 18.40 -30.36 -22.26
CA LYS A 230 17.65 -31.64 -22.31
C LYS A 230 16.16 -31.42 -22.61
N LEU A 231 15.56 -30.37 -22.05
CA LEU A 231 14.17 -29.96 -22.34
C LEU A 231 13.99 -29.47 -23.78
N LEU A 232 14.89 -28.64 -24.31
CA LEU A 232 14.88 -28.20 -25.72
C LEU A 232 15.05 -29.36 -26.70
N ARG A 233 15.80 -30.41 -26.34
CA ARG A 233 15.97 -31.60 -27.17
C ARG A 233 14.72 -32.48 -27.21
N CYS A 234 13.99 -32.58 -26.09
CA CYS A 234 12.68 -33.24 -26.04
C CYS A 234 11.59 -32.44 -26.77
N LEU A 235 11.57 -31.12 -26.63
CA LEU A 235 10.59 -30.27 -27.32
C LEU A 235 10.76 -30.34 -28.85
N ASN A 236 12.01 -30.31 -29.34
CA ASN A 236 12.29 -30.39 -30.77
C ASN A 236 12.05 -31.79 -31.38
N SER A 237 12.17 -32.87 -30.60
CA SER A 237 11.81 -34.22 -31.09
C SER A 237 10.31 -34.46 -31.11
N THR A 238 9.56 -33.79 -30.23
CA THR A 238 8.10 -33.90 -30.15
C THR A 238 7.43 -33.10 -31.28
N MET A 239 7.91 -31.87 -31.55
CA MET A 239 7.41 -31.06 -32.69
C MET A 239 7.69 -31.70 -34.06
N LYS A 240 8.84 -32.39 -34.23
CA LYS A 240 9.13 -33.12 -35.48
C LYS A 240 8.24 -34.35 -35.68
N ARG A 241 7.73 -34.97 -34.60
CA ARG A 241 6.78 -36.09 -34.69
C ARG A 241 5.37 -35.60 -35.01
N GLU A 242 4.97 -34.44 -34.50
CA GLU A 242 3.67 -33.84 -34.80
C GLU A 242 3.58 -33.31 -36.24
N GLN A 243 4.66 -32.73 -36.79
CA GLN A 243 4.68 -32.28 -38.20
C GLN A 243 4.77 -33.41 -39.23
N ALA A 244 5.27 -34.59 -38.85
CA ALA A 244 5.23 -35.78 -39.73
C ALA A 244 3.82 -36.39 -39.78
N ASN A 245 3.11 -36.46 -38.64
CA ASN A 245 1.75 -37.01 -38.57
C ASN A 245 0.67 -36.13 -39.23
N VAL A 246 0.88 -34.81 -39.31
CA VAL A 246 -0.06 -33.90 -40.01
C VAL A 246 0.04 -34.04 -41.53
N ASN A 247 1.20 -34.43 -42.07
CA ASN A 247 1.36 -34.65 -43.52
C ASN A 247 0.88 -36.03 -44.00
N GLU A 248 0.86 -37.07 -43.16
CA GLU A 248 0.29 -38.38 -43.53
C GLU A 248 -1.25 -38.37 -43.51
N ASN A 249 -1.87 -37.68 -42.55
CA ASN A 249 -3.33 -37.62 -42.44
C ASN A 249 -4.02 -36.75 -43.52
N ASN A 250 -3.29 -35.86 -44.20
CA ASN A 250 -3.84 -35.03 -45.28
C ASN A 250 -3.77 -35.69 -46.68
N VAL A 251 -3.10 -36.84 -46.82
CA VAL A 251 -3.05 -37.59 -48.10
C VAL A 251 -4.14 -38.68 -48.15
N GLN A 252 -4.71 -39.08 -47.00
CA GLN A 252 -5.75 -40.11 -46.92
C GLN A 252 -7.19 -39.59 -46.94
N GLN A 253 -7.42 -38.28 -47.01
CA GLN A 253 -8.79 -37.70 -47.03
C GLN A 253 -9.23 -37.11 -48.39
N ILE A 254 -8.49 -37.36 -49.48
CA ILE A 254 -8.86 -36.93 -50.85
C ILE A 254 -9.30 -38.11 -51.75
N VAL A 255 -9.37 -39.33 -51.23
CA VAL A 255 -9.82 -40.51 -52.02
C VAL A 255 -11.11 -41.07 -51.46
N GLU A 256 -12.14 -40.24 -51.26
CA GLU A 256 -13.48 -40.72 -50.90
C GLU A 256 -14.59 -39.71 -51.21
N THR A 257 -14.59 -39.17 -52.43
CA THR A 257 -15.79 -38.56 -53.05
C THR A 257 -15.72 -38.77 -54.55
N ASP A 258 -16.16 -39.94 -55.02
CA ASP A 258 -16.67 -40.12 -56.39
C ASP A 258 -17.26 -41.52 -56.57
N ILE A 259 -18.42 -41.81 -55.96
CA ILE A 259 -19.36 -42.82 -56.48
C ILE A 259 -20.80 -42.42 -56.11
N GLY A 260 -21.57 -42.01 -57.13
CA GLY A 260 -23.01 -42.29 -57.22
C GLY A 260 -23.96 -41.10 -57.12
N GLU A 261 -24.44 -40.61 -58.26
CA GLU A 261 -25.87 -40.68 -58.60
C GLU A 261 -26.07 -40.46 -60.12
N LEU A 262 -27.13 -41.09 -60.62
CA LEU A 262 -27.53 -41.32 -62.02
C LEU A 262 -27.74 -40.06 -62.86
#